data_AF-Q9ZAF0-F1
#
_entry.id   AF-Q9ZAF0-F1
#
_cell.length_a   1.000
_cell.length_b   1.000
_cell.length_c   1.000
_cell.angle_alpha   90.00
_cell.angle_beta   90.00
_cell.angle_gamma   90.00
#
_symmetry.space_group_name_H-M   'P 1'
#
loop_
_entity.id
_entity.type
_entity.pdbx_description
1 polymer ?
#
loop_
_entity_poly.entity_id
_entity_poly.type
_entity_poly.pdbx_seq_one_letter_code
_entity_poly.pdbx_strand_id
1 'polypeptide(L)'
;MRRHPLLLFLLLLVGCARPDTLPPEVGLVYPQGGGVAPGRSLLAEGYAFDPSGVVSVRVNGREVLEAPSRGKPLVAFRFRLEAPSSGTA
;
A
#
# COMPACT_ATOMS: atom_id res chain seq x y z
N MET A 1 -48.93 4.50 -10.49
CA MET A 1 -48.18 3.26 -10.15
C MET A 1 -47.22 2.93 -11.30
N ARG A 2 -45.95 3.39 -11.26
CA ARG A 2 -44.97 3.12 -12.34
C ARG A 2 -43.50 3.26 -11.87
N ARG A 3 -43.20 2.89 -10.62
CA ARG A 3 -41.84 2.95 -10.03
C ARG A 3 -41.04 1.63 -10.18
N HIS A 4 -41.71 0.55 -10.59
CA HIS A 4 -41.10 -0.78 -10.75
C HIS A 4 -39.98 -0.89 -11.81
N PRO A 5 -40.03 -0.23 -12.99
CA PRO A 5 -38.98 -0.42 -13.99
C PRO A 5 -37.64 0.21 -13.57
N LEU A 6 -37.68 1.33 -12.83
CA LEU A 6 -36.48 2.01 -12.36
C LEU A 6 -35.78 1.20 -11.26
N LEU A 7 -36.56 0.61 -10.34
CA LEU A 7 -36.04 -0.27 -9.30
C LEU A 7 -35.43 -1.55 -9.88
N LEU A 8 -36.05 -2.13 -10.90
CA LEU A 8 -35.51 -3.31 -11.58
C LEU A 8 -34.21 -2.98 -12.32
N PHE A 9 -34.13 -1.81 -12.97
CA PHE A 9 -32.90 -1.35 -13.64
C PHE A 9 -31.77 -1.09 -12.64
N LEU A 10 -32.06 -0.47 -11.49
CA LEU A 10 -31.10 -0.28 -10.40
C LEU A 10 -30.60 -1.62 -9.84
N LEU A 11 -31.47 -2.63 -9.69
CA LEU A 11 -31.07 -3.97 -9.24
C LEU A 11 -30.15 -4.67 -10.25
N LEU A 12 -30.37 -4.49 -11.55
CA LEU A 12 -29.51 -5.05 -12.59
C LEU A 12 -28.12 -4.38 -12.62
N LEU A 13 -28.03 -3.10 -12.25
CA LEU A 13 -26.75 -2.36 -12.18
C LEU A 13 -25.87 -2.79 -11.00
N VAL A 14 -26.46 -3.26 -9.89
CA VAL A 14 -25.69 -3.72 -8.71
C VAL A 14 -24.88 -4.99 -9.01
N GLY A 15 -25.31 -5.82 -9.97
CA GLY A 15 -24.60 -7.03 -10.38
C GLY A 15 -23.23 -6.77 -11.03
N CYS A 16 -22.93 -5.53 -11.42
CA CYS A 16 -21.63 -5.14 -11.99
C CYS A 16 -20.56 -4.80 -10.94
N ALA A 17 -20.93 -4.68 -9.66
CA ALA A 17 -19.96 -4.42 -8.60
C ALA A 17 -19.18 -5.73 -8.31
N ARG A 18 -18.00 -5.87 -8.92
CA ARG A 18 -17.12 -7.00 -8.66
C ARG A 18 -16.47 -6.83 -7.28
N PRO A 19 -16.54 -7.83 -6.39
CA PRO A 19 -15.82 -7.77 -5.13
C PRO A 19 -14.31 -7.73 -5.39
N ASP A 20 -13.59 -6.96 -4.57
CA ASP A 20 -12.13 -7.02 -4.59
C ASP A 20 -11.66 -8.39 -4.08
N THR A 21 -10.75 -8.98 -4.84
CA THR A 21 -10.18 -10.30 -4.59
C THR A 21 -8.67 -10.30 -4.76
N LEU A 22 -8.08 -9.14 -5.04
CA LEU A 22 -6.64 -8.99 -5.22
C LEU A 22 -6.00 -8.76 -3.85
N PRO A 23 -4.87 -9.44 -3.55
CA PRO A 23 -4.11 -9.14 -2.35
C PRO A 23 -3.46 -7.75 -2.48
N PRO A 24 -3.18 -7.06 -1.35
CA PRO A 24 -2.35 -5.87 -1.37
C PRO A 24 -0.96 -6.17 -1.92
N GLU A 25 -0.42 -5.23 -2.69
CA GLU A 25 0.92 -5.29 -3.26
C GLU A 25 1.84 -4.24 -2.63
N VAL A 26 3.14 -4.56 -2.53
CA VAL A 26 4.17 -3.66 -2.00
C VAL A 26 5.42 -3.74 -2.87
N GLY A 27 6.00 -2.58 -3.17
CA GLY A 27 7.27 -2.46 -3.89
C GLY A 27 8.24 -1.51 -3.19
N LEU A 28 9.54 -1.81 -3.27
CA LEU A 28 10.61 -0.90 -2.89
C LEU A 28 11.20 -0.22 -4.13
N VAL A 29 11.37 1.09 -4.06
CA VAL A 29 11.97 1.93 -5.10
C VAL A 29 13.42 2.25 -4.75
N TYR A 30 13.71 2.41 -3.45
CA TYR A 30 15.06 2.66 -2.94
C TYR A 30 15.27 1.92 -1.61
N PRO A 31 16.46 1.34 -1.36
CA PRO A 31 17.64 1.29 -2.24
C PRO A 31 17.45 0.37 -3.44
N GLN A 32 18.19 0.62 -4.52
CA GLN A 32 18.30 -0.36 -5.61
C GLN A 32 19.11 -1.57 -5.15
N GLY A 33 18.68 -2.76 -5.58
CA GLY A 33 19.34 -4.02 -5.23
C GLY A 33 20.81 -4.03 -5.67
N GLY A 34 21.66 -4.61 -4.83
CA GLY A 34 23.11 -4.73 -5.11
C GLY A 34 23.96 -3.52 -4.74
N GLY A 35 23.35 -2.42 -4.30
CA GLY A 35 24.08 -1.26 -3.78
C GLY A 35 24.61 -1.46 -2.35
N VAL A 36 25.72 -0.80 -2.03
CA VAL A 36 26.23 -0.67 -0.65
C VAL A 36 25.90 0.73 -0.14
N ALA A 37 25.19 0.81 0.97
CA ALA A 37 24.90 2.09 1.62
C ALA A 37 26.18 2.65 2.29
N PRO A 38 26.47 3.95 2.17
CA PRO A 38 27.70 4.55 2.70
C PRO A 38 27.71 4.71 4.23
N GLY A 39 26.63 4.34 4.92
CA GLY A 39 26.49 4.51 6.36
C GLY A 39 25.52 3.51 6.99
N ARG A 40 25.36 3.62 8.31
CA ARG A 40 24.49 2.74 9.09
C ARG A 40 23.01 3.05 8.93
N SER A 41 22.69 4.31 8.66
CA SER A 41 21.32 4.78 8.51
C SER A 41 20.98 4.98 7.04
N LEU A 42 19.88 4.37 6.59
CA LEU A 42 19.40 4.45 5.22
C LEU A 42 17.93 4.81 5.21
N LEU A 43 17.53 5.77 4.37
CA LEU A 43 16.11 6.02 4.09
C LEU A 43 15.65 5.03 3.02
N ALA A 44 14.70 4.16 3.31
CA ALA A 44 14.05 3.31 2.32
C ALA A 44 12.75 3.94 1.84
N GLU A 45 12.46 3.79 0.55
CA GLU A 45 11.29 4.36 -0.11
C GLU A 45 10.59 3.29 -0.93
N GLY A 46 9.25 3.31 -0.89
CA GLY A 46 8.44 2.32 -1.58
C GLY A 46 7.01 2.77 -1.78
N TYR A 47 6.21 1.87 -2.33
CA TYR A 47 4.78 2.06 -2.52
C TYR A 47 4.01 0.82 -2.07
N ALA A 48 2.76 1.05 -1.66
CA ALA A 48 1.78 0.00 -1.44
C ALA A 48 0.56 0.27 -2.33
N PHE A 49 -0.02 -0.80 -2.88
CA PHE A 49 -1.17 -0.75 -3.76
C PHE A 49 -2.24 -1.74 -3.31
N ASP A 50 -3.49 -1.29 -3.27
CA ASP A 50 -4.66 -2.13 -3.04
C ASP A 50 -5.88 -1.46 -3.69
N PRO A 51 -6.66 -2.13 -4.57
CA PRO A 51 -7.81 -1.53 -5.24
C PRO A 51 -8.90 -1.01 -4.29
N SER A 52 -9.08 -1.66 -3.14
CA SER A 52 -10.01 -1.25 -2.08
C SER A 52 -9.45 -0.15 -1.18
N GLY A 53 -8.14 0.12 -1.26
CA GLY A 53 -7.46 1.18 -0.54
C GLY A 53 -6.54 0.66 0.56
N VAL A 54 -5.35 1.25 0.65
CA VAL A 54 -4.34 0.84 1.63
C VAL A 54 -4.68 1.39 3.02
N VAL A 55 -4.88 0.49 3.98
CA VAL A 55 -5.27 0.86 5.36
C VAL A 55 -4.09 1.02 6.32
N SER A 56 -3.00 0.29 6.08
CA SER A 56 -1.81 0.27 6.93
C SER A 56 -0.58 -0.17 6.13
N VAL A 57 0.57 0.43 6.44
CA VAL A 57 1.88 -0.07 6.02
C VAL A 57 2.75 -0.14 7.28
N ARG A 58 3.31 -1.31 7.56
CA ARG A 58 4.10 -1.54 8.78
C ARG A 58 5.47 -2.10 8.46
N VAL A 59 6.48 -1.54 9.10
CA VAL A 59 7.86 -2.01 9.06
C VAL A 59 8.27 -2.38 10.47
N ASN A 60 8.67 -3.64 10.68
CA ASN A 60 9.02 -4.17 12.00
C ASN A 60 7.92 -3.87 13.06
N GLY A 61 6.65 -3.97 12.66
CA GLY A 61 5.49 -3.69 13.51
C GLY A 61 5.14 -2.21 13.70
N ARG A 62 5.96 -1.26 13.23
CA ARG A 62 5.70 0.18 13.32
C ARG A 62 4.99 0.69 12.07
N GLU A 63 3.94 1.48 12.27
CA GLU A 63 3.21 2.15 11.18
C GLU A 63 4.11 3.19 10.48
N VAL A 64 4.12 3.16 9.15
CA VAL A 64 4.87 4.11 8.29
C VAL A 64 3.98 4.82 7.26
N LEU A 65 2.68 4.49 7.22
CA LEU A 65 1.70 5.18 6.39
C LEU A 65 1.27 6.49 7.05
N GLU A 66 1.34 7.58 6.29
CA GLU A 66 0.84 8.88 6.73
C GLU A 66 -0.69 8.91 6.72
N ALA A 67 -1.30 9.55 7.73
CA ALA A 67 -2.75 9.62 7.87
C ALA A 67 -3.49 10.16 6.62
N PRO A 68 -2.98 11.18 5.89
CA PRO A 68 -3.62 11.66 4.65
C PRO A 68 -3.61 10.67 3.48
N SER A 69 -2.82 9.60 3.58
CA SER A 69 -2.68 8.59 2.53
C SER A 69 -3.56 7.35 2.78
N ARG A 70 -4.05 7.15 4.01
CA ARG A 70 -4.88 6.00 4.37
C ARG A 70 -6.17 5.95 3.52
N GLY A 71 -6.49 4.76 3.02
CA GLY A 71 -7.65 4.49 2.18
C GLY A 71 -7.46 4.86 0.71
N LYS A 72 -6.31 5.42 0.31
CA LYS A 72 -6.00 5.63 -1.11
C LYS A 72 -5.56 4.31 -1.75
N PRO A 73 -5.89 4.07 -3.03
CA PRO A 73 -5.50 2.82 -3.69
C PRO A 73 -4.00 2.64 -3.87
N LEU A 74 -3.27 3.75 -4.07
CA LEU A 74 -1.81 3.75 -4.22
C LEU A 74 -1.22 4.79 -3.27
N VAL A 75 -0.28 4.35 -2.45
CA VAL A 75 0.37 5.21 -1.44
C VAL A 75 1.88 5.03 -1.50
N ALA A 76 2.61 6.14 -1.38
CA ALA A 76 4.03 6.10 -1.09
C ALA A 76 4.25 5.96 0.41
N PHE A 77 5.32 5.26 0.80
CA PHE A 77 5.80 5.22 2.17
C PHE A 77 7.31 5.37 2.20
N ARG A 78 7.81 5.81 3.36
CA ARG A 78 9.25 5.89 3.63
C ARG A 78 9.54 5.48 5.05
N PHE A 79 10.70 4.88 5.28
CA PHE A 79 11.14 4.51 6.63
C PHE A 79 12.65 4.47 6.73
N ARG A 80 13.17 4.63 7.94
CA ARG A 80 14.61 4.57 8.19
C ARG A 80 15.01 3.17 8.61
N LEU A 81 16.00 2.62 7.92
CA LEU A 81 16.70 1.39 8.25
C LEU A 81 17.97 1.76 9.03
N GLU A 82 18.26 1.00 10.07
CA GLU A 82 19.52 1.07 10.79
C GLU A 82 20.22 -0.29 10.65
N ALA A 83 21.36 -0.30 9.96
CA ALA A 83 22.20 -1.48 9.86
C ALA A 83 22.95 -1.70 11.18
N PRO A 84 23.10 -2.96 11.61
CA PRO A 84 24.10 -3.31 12.61
C PRO A 84 25.47 -2.81 12.16
N SER A 85 26.34 -2.45 13.09
CA SER A 85 27.76 -2.21 12.76
C SER A 85 28.35 -3.49 12.18
N SER A 86 28.61 -3.51 10.87
CA SER A 86 29.40 -4.56 10.23
C SER A 86 30.88 -4.34 10.58
N GLY A 87 31.58 -5.42 10.96
CA GLY A 87 33.03 -5.40 11.23
C GLY A 87 33.46 -5.56 12.69
N THR A 88 32.96 -6.57 13.40
CA THR A 88 33.76 -7.22 14.44
C THR A 88 34.24 -8.55 13.88
N ALA A 89 35.46 -8.53 13.34
CA ALA A 89 36.28 -9.72 13.18
C ALA A 89 37.12 -9.91 14.44
#